data_AF-A0A925HRE3-F1
#
_entry.id   AF-A0A925HRE3-F1
#
_cell.length_a   1.000
_cell.length_b   1.000
_cell.length_c   1.000
_cell.angle_alpha   90.00
_cell.angle_beta   90.00
_cell.angle_gamma   90.00
#
_symmetry.space_group_name_H-M   'P 1'
#
loop_
_entity.id
_entity.type
_entity.pdbx_description
1 polymer ?
#
loop_
_entity_poly.entity_id
_entity_poly.type
_entity_poly.pdbx_seq_one_letter_code
_entity_poly.pdbx_strand_id
1 'polypeptide(L)'
;MRSMRSTLSATIAGAALFGAAATPARADGRTLFTWSGTVDREAIIVMRGANLDTQGDGFESVREARFRVSEALPRMSGTVSIARADGRGDVEVIEQPSLFNGYTTRVRVRDRQSGADRYRLVVSWQGARDNDRRDGDRDDRGGYGRNDDRDGNGRYGDDRNGNGRDNAGRGGAVGGRGDAGALRWSGEVDAVAEIRIQGRRVEYVSRSGRSLYNVRFDVRGAGLPARDVPLDLRRFAGRGNVIIAQYPRAWNGWTAVIKIDDSRGGTDAYDFDLRW
;
A
#
# COMPACT_ATOMS: atom_id res chain seq x y z
N MET A 1 -26.04 53.61 34.17
CA MET A 1 -27.26 52.85 33.81
C MET A 1 -27.00 52.09 32.51
N ARG A 2 -27.32 50.78 32.52
CA ARG A 2 -27.83 49.89 31.44
C ARG A 2 -27.24 50.04 30.03
N SER A 3 -27.01 49.01 29.21
CA SER A 3 -27.18 47.55 29.20
C SER A 3 -26.89 47.22 27.72
N MET A 4 -25.94 46.37 27.37
CA MET A 4 -26.15 44.95 27.03
C MET A 4 -27.25 44.63 25.99
N ARG A 5 -26.84 43.81 25.00
CA ARG A 5 -27.62 42.84 24.17
C ARG A 5 -28.40 43.44 22.99
N SER A 6 -28.68 42.77 21.87
CA SER A 6 -28.33 41.48 21.25
C SER A 6 -29.34 41.28 20.10
N THR A 7 -28.91 40.67 18.99
CA THR A 7 -29.69 39.78 18.07
C THR A 7 -30.99 40.23 17.41
N LEU A 8 -31.07 39.99 16.09
CA LEU A 8 -32.09 39.21 15.35
C LEU A 8 -31.52 38.97 13.93
N SER A 9 -30.99 37.79 13.60
CA SER A 9 -31.68 36.62 12.99
C SER A 9 -32.56 36.93 11.78
N ALA A 10 -32.14 36.42 10.62
CA ALA A 10 -33.05 35.89 9.61
C ALA A 10 -32.34 34.75 8.84
N THR A 11 -32.91 33.56 9.04
CA THR A 11 -32.65 32.26 8.44
C THR A 11 -32.97 32.26 6.93
N ILE A 12 -32.36 31.36 6.13
CA ILE A 12 -33.06 30.35 5.31
C ILE A 12 -32.07 29.49 4.49
N ALA A 13 -32.22 28.18 4.72
CA ALA A 13 -32.11 27.01 3.85
C ALA A 13 -30.87 26.72 2.99
N GLY A 14 -30.35 25.51 3.19
CA GLY A 14 -29.48 24.83 2.23
C GLY A 14 -28.92 23.51 2.77
N ALA A 15 -29.76 22.67 3.36
CA ALA A 15 -29.36 21.31 3.71
C ALA A 15 -29.18 20.49 2.43
N ALA A 16 -27.93 20.14 2.10
CA ALA A 16 -27.63 19.00 1.23
C ALA A 16 -26.87 17.97 2.06
N LEU A 17 -27.63 17.15 2.79
CA LEU A 17 -27.14 15.89 3.30
C LEU A 17 -26.89 14.97 2.10
N PHE A 18 -25.66 14.95 1.58
CA PHE A 18 -25.21 13.80 0.82
C PHE A 18 -24.91 12.67 1.81
N GLY A 19 -25.98 12.07 2.34
CA GLY A 19 -25.91 10.73 2.86
C GLY A 19 -25.67 9.81 1.67
N ALA A 20 -24.41 9.60 1.30
CA ALA A 20 -24.05 8.45 0.48
C ALA A 20 -24.40 7.23 1.34
N ALA A 21 -25.59 6.67 1.12
CA ALA A 21 -25.87 5.31 1.51
C ALA A 21 -24.79 4.47 0.80
N ALA A 22 -23.78 4.04 1.56
CA ALA A 22 -22.87 3.02 1.10
C ALA A 22 -23.76 1.80 0.85
N THR A 23 -24.15 1.60 -0.42
CA THR A 23 -24.68 0.32 -0.85
C THR A 23 -23.70 -0.72 -0.35
N PRO A 24 -24.13 -1.73 0.43
CA PRO A 24 -23.23 -2.82 0.75
C PRO A 24 -22.89 -3.45 -0.60
N ALA A 25 -21.69 -3.14 -1.10
CA ALA A 25 -21.10 -3.94 -2.15
C ALA A 25 -21.09 -5.35 -1.56
N ARG A 26 -21.94 -6.23 -2.09
CA ARG A 26 -21.79 -7.67 -1.87
C ARG A 26 -20.43 -8.01 -2.47
N ALA A 27 -19.39 -7.93 -1.67
CA ALA A 27 -18.09 -8.38 -2.05
C ALA A 27 -18.12 -9.91 -1.96
N ASP A 28 -18.65 -10.53 -3.01
CA ASP A 28 -18.49 -11.97 -3.28
C ASP A 28 -17.05 -12.27 -3.75
N GLY A 29 -16.06 -11.57 -3.16
CA GLY A 29 -14.65 -11.84 -3.34
C GLY A 29 -14.17 -12.86 -2.30
N ARG A 30 -13.10 -13.58 -2.62
CA ARG A 30 -12.44 -14.46 -1.65
C ARG A 30 -12.02 -13.64 -0.42
N THR A 31 -12.32 -14.14 0.78
CA THR A 31 -11.95 -13.42 2.01
C THR A 31 -10.44 -13.56 2.22
N LEU A 32 -9.73 -12.43 2.28
CA LEU A 32 -8.31 -12.42 2.61
C LEU A 32 -8.11 -12.56 4.10
N PHE A 33 -8.75 -11.68 4.88
CA PHE A 33 -8.64 -11.69 6.32
C PHE A 33 -9.85 -11.06 7.00
N THR A 34 -10.03 -11.44 8.25
CA THR A 34 -10.86 -10.71 9.21
C THR A 34 -9.96 -10.03 10.22
N TRP A 35 -10.27 -8.79 10.57
CA TRP A 35 -9.52 -8.02 11.56
C TRP A 35 -10.48 -7.40 12.58
N SER A 36 -10.07 -7.31 13.82
CA SER A 36 -10.78 -6.54 14.85
C SER A 36 -9.81 -5.92 15.82
N GLY A 37 -10.13 -4.74 16.33
CA GLY A 37 -9.32 -4.07 17.34
C GLY A 37 -10.01 -2.81 17.83
N THR A 38 -9.45 -2.24 18.88
CA THR A 38 -9.86 -0.94 19.42
C THR A 38 -8.92 0.12 18.85
N VAL A 39 -9.47 1.11 18.15
CA VAL A 39 -8.70 2.16 17.46
C VAL A 39 -8.99 3.50 18.11
N ASP A 40 -7.94 4.20 18.53
CA ASP A 40 -7.96 5.62 18.87
C ASP A 40 -7.24 6.37 17.75
N ARG A 41 -7.97 7.19 16.99
CA ARG A 41 -7.53 7.97 15.82
C ARG A 41 -7.29 7.21 14.51
N GLU A 42 -6.25 6.39 14.41
CA GLU A 42 -5.89 5.79 13.11
C GLU A 42 -5.15 4.45 13.25
N ALA A 43 -5.51 3.52 12.36
CA ALA A 43 -4.84 2.24 12.18
C ALA A 43 -4.60 1.96 10.69
N ILE A 44 -3.41 1.49 10.35
CA ILE A 44 -3.02 0.98 9.03
C ILE A 44 -2.76 -0.52 9.15
N ILE A 45 -3.58 -1.31 8.47
CA ILE A 45 -3.43 -2.76 8.38
C ILE A 45 -2.70 -3.05 7.07
N VAL A 46 -1.56 -3.71 7.17
CA VAL A 46 -0.68 -4.01 6.04
C VAL A 46 -0.69 -5.51 5.82
N MET A 47 -1.01 -5.95 4.61
CA MET A 47 -0.95 -7.36 4.25
C MET A 47 -0.04 -7.58 3.05
N ARG A 48 0.87 -8.55 3.16
CA ARG A 48 1.77 -9.01 2.09
C ARG A 48 1.87 -10.53 2.13
N GLY A 49 1.40 -11.19 1.06
CA GLY A 49 1.23 -12.65 1.09
C GLY A 49 0.32 -13.06 2.26
N ALA A 50 0.77 -14.01 3.10
CA ALA A 50 0.04 -14.40 4.31
C ALA A 50 0.42 -13.58 5.56
N ASN A 51 1.37 -12.65 5.45
CA ASN A 51 1.79 -11.81 6.56
C ASN A 51 0.82 -10.64 6.69
N LEU A 52 0.28 -10.44 7.88
CA LEU A 52 -0.56 -9.32 8.22
C LEU A 52 0.01 -8.62 9.44
N ASP A 53 0.20 -7.31 9.31
CA ASP A 53 0.69 -6.43 10.37
C ASP A 53 -0.31 -5.30 10.59
N THR A 54 -0.35 -4.76 11.81
CA THR A 54 -1.17 -3.61 12.15
C THR A 54 -0.31 -2.52 12.77
N GLN A 55 -0.38 -1.34 12.17
CA GLN A 55 0.37 -0.16 12.57
C GLN A 55 -0.64 0.90 13.01
N GLY A 56 -0.40 1.61 14.10
CA GLY A 56 -1.21 2.77 14.49
C GLY A 56 -0.52 4.10 14.21
N ASP A 57 -1.22 5.20 14.48
CA ASP A 57 -0.63 6.53 14.77
C ASP A 57 0.22 6.55 16.08
N GLY A 58 0.71 5.39 16.48
CA GLY A 58 1.65 5.10 17.55
C GLY A 58 1.55 3.61 17.90
N PHE A 59 2.46 3.08 18.72
CA PHE A 59 2.34 1.71 19.24
C PHE A 59 1.10 1.53 20.16
N GLU A 60 0.43 2.61 20.57
CA GLU A 60 -0.66 2.60 21.55
C GLU A 60 -2.07 2.88 20.99
N SER A 61 -2.19 3.32 19.74
CA SER A 61 -3.49 3.69 19.14
C SER A 61 -4.30 2.53 18.61
N VAL A 62 -3.67 1.37 18.50
CA VAL A 62 -4.37 0.13 18.24
C VAL A 62 -4.17 -0.77 19.44
N ARG A 63 -5.29 -1.15 20.07
CA ARG A 63 -5.31 -2.06 21.22
C ARG A 63 -6.11 -3.28 20.86
N GLU A 64 -5.73 -4.41 21.44
CA GLU A 64 -6.45 -5.68 21.28
C GLU A 64 -6.63 -6.11 19.81
N ALA A 65 -5.67 -5.74 18.95
CA ALA A 65 -5.69 -6.15 17.55
C ALA A 65 -5.67 -7.67 17.46
N ARG A 66 -6.66 -8.22 16.76
CA ARG A 66 -6.78 -9.64 16.44
C ARG A 66 -7.07 -9.77 14.97
N PHE A 67 -6.45 -10.77 14.35
CA PHE A 67 -6.69 -11.06 12.94
C PHE A 67 -6.74 -12.56 12.70
N ARG A 68 -7.44 -12.92 11.64
CA ARG A 68 -7.38 -14.26 11.03
C ARG A 68 -7.13 -14.05 9.54
N VAL A 69 -5.99 -14.53 9.07
CA VAL A 69 -5.73 -14.65 7.64
C VAL A 69 -6.45 -15.89 7.15
N SER A 70 -7.35 -15.71 6.20
CA SER A 70 -8.09 -16.79 5.55
C SER A 70 -7.35 -17.25 4.29
N GLU A 71 -6.77 -16.31 3.54
CA GLU A 71 -5.98 -16.59 2.35
C GLU A 71 -4.78 -15.65 2.23
N ALA A 72 -3.70 -16.15 1.61
CA ALA A 72 -2.58 -15.29 1.26
C ALA A 72 -2.96 -14.34 0.13
N LEU A 73 -2.49 -13.09 0.21
CA LEU A 73 -2.68 -12.09 -0.82
C LEU A 73 -2.06 -12.58 -2.14
N PRO A 74 -2.85 -12.74 -3.21
CA PRO A 74 -2.34 -13.26 -4.48
C PRO A 74 -1.27 -12.35 -5.08
N ARG A 75 -0.21 -12.96 -5.64
CA ARG A 75 0.83 -12.25 -6.40
C ARG A 75 0.43 -12.00 -7.85
N MET A 76 -0.78 -11.50 -8.04
CA MET A 76 -1.36 -11.19 -9.35
C MET A 76 -2.25 -9.96 -9.23
N SER A 77 -2.52 -9.31 -10.36
CA SER A 77 -3.44 -8.17 -10.42
C SER A 77 -4.83 -8.56 -9.91
N GLY A 78 -5.40 -7.69 -9.09
CA GLY A 78 -6.74 -7.82 -8.54
C GLY A 78 -7.06 -6.63 -7.64
N THR A 79 -8.30 -6.58 -7.18
CA THR A 79 -8.82 -5.51 -6.32
C THR A 79 -9.07 -6.06 -4.94
N VAL A 80 -8.44 -5.45 -3.95
CA VAL A 80 -8.78 -5.59 -2.54
C VAL A 80 -9.92 -4.64 -2.23
N SER A 81 -10.95 -5.14 -1.54
CA SER A 81 -12.11 -4.36 -1.14
C SER A 81 -12.54 -4.70 0.29
N ILE A 82 -13.21 -3.75 0.94
CA ILE A 82 -13.78 -3.93 2.27
C ILE A 82 -15.16 -4.56 2.08
N ALA A 83 -15.27 -5.86 2.35
CA ALA A 83 -16.52 -6.59 2.26
C ALA A 83 -17.48 -6.22 3.38
N ARG A 84 -16.93 -5.93 4.57
CA ARG A 84 -17.67 -5.45 5.72
C ARG A 84 -16.78 -4.62 6.63
N ALA A 85 -17.34 -3.55 7.18
CA ALA A 85 -16.75 -2.77 8.25
C ALA A 85 -17.83 -2.43 9.28
N ASP A 86 -17.56 -2.73 10.55
CA ASP A 86 -18.31 -2.22 11.70
C ASP A 86 -17.38 -1.27 12.47
N GLY A 87 -17.90 -0.11 12.89
CA GLY A 87 -17.18 0.91 13.66
C GLY A 87 -17.68 2.32 13.31
N ARG A 88 -17.37 3.30 14.16
CA ARG A 88 -17.84 4.67 14.02
C ARG A 88 -17.11 5.53 12.98
N GLY A 89 -15.87 5.16 12.69
CA GLY A 89 -15.00 5.90 11.79
C GLY A 89 -14.98 5.38 10.36
N ASP A 90 -14.11 5.97 9.54
CA ASP A 90 -13.97 5.62 8.13
C ASP A 90 -13.03 4.43 7.96
N VAL A 91 -13.30 3.56 6.98
CA VAL A 91 -12.42 2.48 6.58
C VAL A 91 -12.26 2.48 5.08
N GLU A 92 -11.02 2.43 4.59
CA GLU A 92 -10.73 2.47 3.16
C GLU A 92 -9.46 1.69 2.79
N VAL A 93 -9.42 1.18 1.56
CA VAL A 93 -8.19 0.60 0.99
C VAL A 93 -7.37 1.74 0.39
N ILE A 94 -6.27 2.11 1.04
CA ILE A 94 -5.40 3.20 0.60
C ILE A 94 -4.31 2.73 -0.36
N GLU A 95 -4.05 1.42 -0.42
CA GLU A 95 -3.07 0.84 -1.34
C GLU A 95 -3.53 -0.54 -1.84
N GLN A 96 -3.64 -0.68 -3.16
CA GLN A 96 -3.99 -1.94 -3.84
C GLN A 96 -2.73 -2.80 -4.07
N PRO A 97 -2.82 -4.15 -4.04
CA PRO A 97 -1.69 -5.00 -4.33
C PRO A 97 -1.25 -4.85 -5.79
N SER A 98 0.05 -4.70 -6.01
CA SER A 98 0.65 -4.65 -7.34
C SER A 98 2.07 -5.20 -7.33
N LEU A 99 2.61 -5.53 -8.50
CA LEU A 99 4.03 -5.90 -8.62
C LEU A 99 4.96 -4.83 -7.99
N PHE A 100 4.56 -3.56 -8.06
CA PHE A 100 5.35 -2.40 -7.63
C PHE A 100 5.41 -2.22 -6.11
N ASN A 101 4.45 -2.76 -5.36
CA ASN A 101 4.52 -2.76 -3.90
C ASN A 101 4.81 -4.15 -3.34
N GLY A 102 5.35 -5.04 -4.17
CA GLY A 102 5.64 -6.42 -3.80
C GLY A 102 4.39 -7.21 -3.45
N TYR A 103 3.26 -6.86 -4.08
CA TYR A 103 1.91 -7.36 -3.80
C TYR A 103 1.51 -7.14 -2.34
N THR A 104 1.55 -5.87 -1.93
CA THR A 104 1.15 -5.41 -0.59
C THR A 104 -0.14 -4.60 -0.70
N THR A 105 -1.07 -4.80 0.22
CA THR A 105 -2.24 -3.93 0.36
C THR A 105 -2.21 -3.24 1.72
N ARG A 106 -2.72 -2.02 1.75
CA ARG A 106 -2.88 -1.23 2.99
C ARG A 106 -4.33 -0.82 3.14
N VAL A 107 -4.91 -1.15 4.28
CA VAL A 107 -6.25 -0.75 4.69
C VAL A 107 -6.11 0.24 5.84
N ARG A 108 -6.75 1.39 5.72
CA ARG A 108 -6.80 2.41 6.75
C ARG A 108 -8.13 2.35 7.50
N VAL A 109 -8.06 2.43 8.83
CA VAL A 109 -9.16 2.79 9.71
C VAL A 109 -8.87 4.17 10.30
N ARG A 110 -9.83 5.09 10.24
CA ARG A 110 -9.70 6.44 10.80
C ARG A 110 -10.89 6.80 11.68
N ASP A 111 -10.67 6.89 12.99
CA ASP A 111 -11.61 7.45 13.95
C ASP A 111 -11.32 8.94 14.17
N ARG A 112 -12.21 9.82 13.72
CA ARG A 112 -12.01 11.28 13.89
C ARG A 112 -12.51 11.78 15.25
N GLN A 113 -13.21 10.94 15.99
CA GLN A 113 -13.78 11.33 17.27
C GLN A 113 -12.80 11.11 18.41
N SER A 114 -12.98 11.85 19.50
CA SER A 114 -12.20 11.64 20.71
C SER A 114 -12.55 10.30 21.36
N GLY A 115 -11.52 9.56 21.78
CA GLY A 115 -11.67 8.29 22.46
C GLY A 115 -11.75 7.12 21.49
N ALA A 116 -11.43 5.94 21.97
CA ALA A 116 -11.32 4.75 21.14
C ALA A 116 -12.69 4.12 20.85
N ASP A 117 -12.83 3.53 19.66
CA ASP A 117 -13.97 2.67 19.29
C ASP A 117 -13.48 1.29 18.84
N ARG A 118 -14.39 0.31 18.85
CA ARG A 118 -14.10 -1.05 18.42
C ARG A 118 -14.50 -1.24 16.96
N TYR A 119 -13.52 -1.66 16.17
CA TYR A 119 -13.69 -1.91 14.75
C TYR A 119 -13.66 -3.41 14.44
N ARG A 120 -14.42 -3.81 13.42
CA ARG A 120 -14.37 -5.15 12.83
C ARG A 120 -14.44 -5.06 11.32
N LEU A 121 -13.48 -5.67 10.65
CA LEU A 121 -13.34 -5.63 9.21
C LEU A 121 -13.35 -7.04 8.63
N VAL A 122 -13.95 -7.18 7.45
CA VAL A 122 -13.77 -8.30 6.54
C VAL A 122 -13.22 -7.73 5.24
N VAL A 123 -12.01 -8.14 4.89
CA VAL A 123 -11.31 -7.67 3.69
C VAL A 123 -11.25 -8.81 2.70
N SER A 124 -11.65 -8.52 1.46
CA SER A 124 -11.75 -9.50 0.38
C SER A 124 -10.90 -9.10 -0.81
N TRP A 125 -10.66 -10.05 -1.70
CA TRP A 125 -9.96 -9.85 -2.95
C TRP A 125 -10.81 -10.35 -4.11
N GLN A 126 -10.71 -9.66 -5.23
CA GLN A 126 -11.34 -10.02 -6.50
C GLN A 126 -10.29 -9.91 -7.61
N GLY A 127 -9.95 -11.04 -8.23
CA GLY A 127 -8.97 -11.07 -9.31
C GLY A 127 -9.64 -11.07 -10.67
N ALA A 128 -8.91 -10.67 -11.70
CA ALA A 128 -9.40 -10.70 -13.08
C ALA A 128 -9.95 -12.08 -13.50
N ARG A 129 -9.35 -13.18 -13.01
CA ARG A 129 -9.77 -14.57 -13.28
C ARG A 129 -10.99 -15.05 -12.49
N ASP A 130 -11.37 -14.36 -11.41
CA ASP A 130 -12.53 -14.76 -10.61
C ASP A 130 -13.85 -14.37 -11.32
N ASN A 131 -13.79 -13.46 -12.30
CA ASN A 131 -14.92 -13.14 -13.17
C ASN A 131 -15.23 -14.28 -14.16
N ASP A 132 -14.21 -14.97 -14.67
CA ASP A 132 -14.39 -16.00 -15.71
C ASP A 132 -15.01 -17.31 -15.16
N ARG A 133 -14.96 -17.53 -13.85
CA ARG A 133 -15.53 -18.74 -13.23
C ARG A 133 -17.04 -18.64 -12.97
N ARG A 134 -17.66 -17.48 -13.21
CA ARG A 134 -19.10 -17.28 -12.99
C ARG A 134 -19.97 -17.55 -14.23
N ASP A 135 -19.37 -17.73 -15.41
CA ASP A 135 -20.08 -17.97 -16.68
C ASP A 135 -19.71 -19.33 -17.32
N GLY A 136 -19.61 -20.39 -16.51
CA GLY A 136 -19.14 -21.71 -16.96
C GLY A 136 -20.14 -22.87 -16.86
N ASP A 137 -21.38 -22.63 -16.43
CA ASP A 137 -22.42 -23.67 -16.30
C ASP A 137 -23.63 -23.32 -17.16
N ARG A 138 -23.51 -23.64 -18.47
CA ARG A 138 -24.50 -23.68 -19.58
C ARG A 138 -23.71 -23.30 -20.84
N ASP A 139 -23.46 -24.16 -21.82
CA ASP A 139 -24.32 -25.17 -22.42
C ASP A 139 -23.51 -26.24 -23.23
N ASP A 140 -24.17 -27.37 -23.46
CA ASP A 140 -24.06 -28.27 -24.63
C ASP A 140 -22.72 -29.02 -24.90
N ARG A 141 -22.60 -30.33 -24.69
CA ARG A 141 -23.35 -31.44 -25.32
C ARG A 141 -23.32 -31.41 -26.87
N GLY A 142 -22.22 -31.91 -27.43
CA GLY A 142 -22.11 -32.35 -28.83
C GLY A 142 -20.63 -32.31 -29.23
N GLY A 143 -19.91 -33.40 -29.50
CA GLY A 143 -20.29 -34.55 -30.30
C GLY A 143 -19.39 -34.54 -31.54
N TYR A 144 -18.58 -35.61 -31.69
CA TYR A 144 -17.81 -36.01 -32.88
C TYR A 144 -16.59 -35.11 -33.22
N GLY A 145 -15.39 -35.63 -33.51
CA GLY A 145 -14.97 -37.00 -33.71
C GLY A 145 -13.47 -37.04 -34.07
N ARG A 146 -13.02 -38.29 -34.19
CA ARG A 146 -11.73 -38.78 -34.66
C ARG A 146 -11.04 -37.89 -35.71
N ASN A 147 -9.73 -37.76 -35.58
CA ASN A 147 -8.80 -38.04 -36.68
C ASN A 147 -7.46 -38.47 -36.09
N ASP A 148 -7.29 -39.78 -36.03
CA ASP A 148 -6.00 -40.44 -36.09
C ASP A 148 -5.35 -40.19 -37.46
N ASP A 149 -4.03 -40.33 -37.47
CA ASP A 149 -3.15 -40.59 -38.62
C ASP A 149 -2.86 -39.46 -39.62
N ARG A 150 -1.66 -38.86 -39.49
CA ARG A 150 -0.76 -38.67 -40.62
C ARG A 150 0.71 -38.52 -40.20
N ASP A 151 1.39 -39.64 -40.33
CA ASP A 151 2.74 -39.87 -40.84
C ASP A 151 3.62 -38.64 -41.19
N GLY A 152 4.84 -38.65 -40.67
CA GLY A 152 5.92 -37.71 -41.02
C GLY A 152 7.27 -38.13 -40.43
N ASN A 153 7.76 -39.29 -40.86
CA ASN A 153 9.07 -39.89 -40.56
C ASN A 153 10.24 -39.11 -41.21
N GLY A 154 11.41 -39.02 -40.54
CA GLY A 154 12.67 -38.49 -41.09
C GLY A 154 13.57 -37.77 -40.05
N ARG A 155 14.33 -38.42 -39.14
CA ARG A 155 15.65 -39.09 -39.28
C ARG A 155 16.87 -38.18 -39.63
N TYR A 156 17.80 -38.13 -38.66
CA TYR A 156 19.29 -37.96 -38.72
C TYR A 156 19.97 -36.56 -38.80
N GLY A 157 21.04 -36.44 -37.99
CA GLY A 157 22.13 -35.45 -38.10
C GLY A 157 22.62 -34.92 -36.74
N ASP A 158 23.28 -35.72 -35.91
CA ASP A 158 24.75 -35.82 -35.75
C ASP A 158 25.52 -34.50 -35.58
N ASP A 159 26.05 -34.33 -34.37
CA ASP A 159 27.37 -33.83 -33.96
C ASP A 159 28.11 -32.77 -34.80
N ARG A 160 28.43 -31.64 -34.15
CA ARG A 160 29.77 -31.02 -34.20
C ARG A 160 30.03 -29.99 -33.09
N ASN A 161 30.76 -30.48 -32.11
CA ASN A 161 31.89 -29.89 -31.38
C ASN A 161 32.42 -28.50 -31.85
N GLY A 162 32.68 -27.61 -30.89
CA GLY A 162 33.32 -26.31 -31.08
C GLY A 162 33.82 -25.71 -29.76
N ASN A 163 34.75 -26.41 -29.12
CA ASN A 163 35.52 -25.96 -27.96
C ASN A 163 36.39 -24.74 -28.32
N GLY A 164 36.33 -23.65 -27.54
CA GLY A 164 37.13 -22.44 -27.73
C GLY A 164 37.24 -21.65 -26.44
N ARG A 165 38.23 -22.04 -25.61
CA ARG A 165 38.66 -21.34 -24.40
C ARG A 165 39.30 -19.99 -24.74
N ASP A 166 39.45 -19.18 -23.68
CA ASP A 166 40.38 -18.05 -23.54
C ASP A 166 39.75 -16.64 -23.53
N ASN A 167 39.21 -16.26 -22.38
CA ASN A 167 39.53 -14.93 -21.82
C ASN A 167 39.51 -14.98 -20.28
N ALA A 168 40.46 -15.71 -19.72
CA ALA A 168 40.86 -15.56 -18.33
C ALA A 168 41.95 -14.47 -18.28
N GLY A 169 41.57 -13.28 -17.82
CA GLY A 169 42.47 -12.15 -17.70
C GLY A 169 41.94 -11.05 -16.79
N ARG A 170 42.03 -11.29 -15.46
CA ARG A 170 42.15 -10.30 -14.36
C ARG A 170 41.08 -9.18 -14.30
N GLY A 171 40.28 -9.02 -13.26
CA GLY A 171 40.33 -9.60 -11.92
C GLY A 171 39.54 -8.68 -10.98
N GLY A 172 38.67 -9.27 -10.16
CA GLY A 172 38.23 -8.67 -8.90
C GLY A 172 36.93 -7.85 -8.90
N ALA A 173 35.77 -8.49 -9.11
CA ALA A 173 34.52 -8.13 -8.41
C ALA A 173 33.48 -9.23 -8.60
N VAL A 174 33.55 -10.26 -7.75
CA VAL A 174 32.52 -11.29 -7.64
C VAL A 174 31.27 -10.67 -7.01
N GLY A 175 30.30 -10.30 -7.84
CA GLY A 175 28.85 -10.48 -7.62
C GLY A 175 28.21 -10.05 -6.29
N GLY A 176 28.50 -8.85 -5.78
CA GLY A 176 27.90 -8.35 -4.53
C GLY A 176 27.07 -7.08 -4.68
N ARG A 177 25.74 -7.20 -4.80
CA ARG A 177 24.75 -6.27 -4.17
C ARG A 177 24.91 -4.75 -4.44
N GLY A 178 25.25 -4.33 -5.66
CA GLY A 178 25.68 -2.95 -5.96
C GLY A 178 24.60 -1.91 -6.38
N ASP A 179 23.40 -2.33 -6.80
CA ASP A 179 22.42 -1.39 -7.41
C ASP A 179 21.23 -1.01 -6.52
N ALA A 180 21.11 -1.63 -5.34
CA ALA A 180 20.01 -1.32 -4.42
C ALA A 180 20.28 0.02 -3.74
N GLY A 181 19.35 0.95 -3.87
CA GLY A 181 19.43 2.24 -3.21
C GLY A 181 18.55 2.28 -1.97
N ALA A 182 18.91 3.15 -1.04
CA ALA A 182 18.09 3.37 0.14
C ALA A 182 18.18 4.81 0.62
N LEU A 183 17.11 5.28 1.23
CA LEU A 183 17.04 6.52 2.00
C LEU A 183 16.92 6.16 3.47
N ARG A 184 17.85 6.65 4.30
CA ARG A 184 17.63 6.84 5.74
C ARG A 184 17.10 8.25 5.95
N TRP A 185 15.99 8.40 6.64
CA TRP A 185 15.44 9.72 6.96
C TRP A 185 15.03 9.80 8.43
N SER A 186 15.30 10.94 9.05
CA SER A 186 14.81 11.28 10.38
C SER A 186 14.49 12.76 10.47
N GLY A 187 13.51 13.14 11.29
CA GLY A 187 13.17 14.54 11.52
C GLY A 187 12.03 14.70 12.50
N GLU A 188 11.82 15.92 12.95
CA GLU A 188 10.71 16.28 13.83
C GLU A 188 9.54 16.83 13.01
N VAL A 189 8.36 16.26 13.20
CA VAL A 189 7.14 16.55 12.44
C VAL A 189 6.01 16.91 13.40
N ASP A 190 5.31 18.00 13.09
CA ASP A 190 4.07 18.42 13.74
C ASP A 190 2.97 18.36 12.68
N ALA A 191 1.97 17.51 12.88
CA ALA A 191 0.90 17.21 11.93
C ALA A 191 1.34 16.47 10.65
N VAL A 192 1.43 17.15 9.48
CA VAL A 192 1.56 16.45 8.19
C VAL A 192 2.81 16.90 7.45
N ALA A 193 3.62 15.94 7.02
CA ALA A 193 4.79 16.18 6.18
C ALA A 193 4.80 15.30 4.92
N GLU A 194 5.39 15.83 3.85
CA GLU A 194 5.73 15.07 2.65
C GLU A 194 7.23 15.07 2.45
N ILE A 195 7.79 13.90 2.16
CA ILE A 195 9.18 13.70 1.75
C ILE A 195 9.16 13.21 0.32
N ARG A 196 9.83 13.91 -0.58
CA ARG A 196 9.91 13.64 -2.02
C ARG A 196 11.31 13.20 -2.38
N ILE A 197 11.41 12.06 -3.06
CA ILE A 197 12.67 11.46 -3.44
C ILE A 197 12.71 11.33 -4.97
N GLN A 198 13.72 11.90 -5.59
CA GLN A 198 13.96 11.80 -7.04
C GLN A 198 15.47 11.68 -7.28
N GLY A 199 15.93 10.55 -7.83
CA GLY A 199 17.37 10.29 -7.89
C GLY A 199 17.98 10.33 -6.49
N ARG A 200 18.99 11.18 -6.29
CA ARG A 200 19.60 11.44 -4.98
C ARG A 200 19.03 12.67 -4.27
N ARG A 201 18.11 13.39 -4.92
CA ARG A 201 17.49 14.58 -4.34
C ARG A 201 16.40 14.15 -3.37
N VAL A 202 16.43 14.74 -2.18
CA VAL A 202 15.41 14.58 -1.16
C VAL A 202 14.90 15.98 -0.82
N GLU A 203 13.63 16.22 -1.04
CA GLU A 203 12.92 17.43 -0.64
C GLU A 203 11.90 17.07 0.43
N TYR A 204 11.61 18.00 1.34
CA TYR A 204 10.64 17.77 2.40
C TYR A 204 9.88 19.06 2.70
N VAL A 205 8.60 18.93 3.05
CA VAL A 205 7.73 20.07 3.30
C VAL A 205 6.65 19.72 4.32
N SER A 206 6.37 20.65 5.24
CA SER A 206 5.20 20.57 6.11
C SER A 206 3.97 20.96 5.31
N ARG A 207 2.96 20.10 5.29
CA ARG A 207 1.65 20.39 4.70
C ARG A 207 0.69 21.03 5.69
N SER A 208 0.88 20.75 6.97
CA SER A 208 0.19 21.38 8.10
C SER A 208 1.06 21.31 9.34
N GLY A 209 0.70 22.06 10.38
CA GLY A 209 1.51 22.15 11.60
C GLY A 209 2.74 23.02 11.41
N ARG A 210 3.70 22.92 12.33
CA ARG A 210 4.97 23.64 12.26
C ARG A 210 5.88 23.12 11.15
N SER A 211 6.81 23.97 10.69
CA SER A 211 7.87 23.58 9.77
C SER A 211 8.69 22.43 10.35
N LEU A 212 9.06 21.45 9.51
CA LEU A 212 9.98 20.39 9.90
C LEU A 212 11.29 20.98 10.41
N TYR A 213 11.85 20.36 11.45
CA TYR A 213 13.17 20.70 11.96
C TYR A 213 13.94 19.44 12.38
N ASN A 214 15.24 19.61 12.64
CA ASN A 214 16.17 18.50 12.91
C ASN A 214 16.17 17.41 11.81
N VAL A 215 15.83 17.79 10.58
CA VAL A 215 15.79 16.86 9.44
C VAL A 215 17.20 16.42 9.08
N ARG A 216 17.40 15.11 9.04
CA ARG A 216 18.61 14.47 8.55
C ARG A 216 18.21 13.38 7.57
N PHE A 217 18.96 13.27 6.49
CA PHE A 217 18.76 12.19 5.54
C PHE A 217 20.09 11.78 4.89
N ASP A 218 20.13 10.52 4.46
CA ASP A 218 21.26 9.93 3.76
C ASP A 218 20.75 8.98 2.68
N VAL A 219 21.19 9.20 1.44
CA VAL A 219 20.90 8.32 0.30
C VAL A 219 22.09 7.39 0.10
N ARG A 220 21.92 6.12 0.47
CA ARG A 220 22.93 5.07 0.39
C ARG A 220 22.81 4.30 -0.92
N GLY A 221 23.94 3.91 -1.48
CA GLY A 221 23.98 3.20 -2.76
C GLY A 221 23.53 4.09 -3.93
N ALA A 222 22.82 3.49 -4.88
CA ALA A 222 22.26 4.20 -6.03
C ALA A 222 21.14 5.18 -5.62
N GLY A 223 20.98 6.28 -6.36
CA GLY A 223 19.78 7.13 -6.21
C GLY A 223 18.52 6.39 -6.67
N LEU A 224 17.34 6.94 -6.36
CA LEU A 224 16.07 6.44 -6.86
C LEU A 224 16.08 6.46 -8.41
N PRO A 225 15.98 5.30 -9.08
CA PRO A 225 16.16 5.23 -10.51
C PRO A 225 14.99 5.91 -11.24
N ALA A 226 15.27 6.49 -12.41
CA ALA A 226 14.27 7.12 -13.28
C ALA A 226 13.46 6.06 -14.07
N ARG A 227 12.93 5.07 -13.36
CA ARG A 227 12.08 3.99 -13.89
C ARG A 227 11.17 3.48 -12.78
N ASP A 228 10.17 2.71 -13.14
CA ASP A 228 9.33 2.02 -12.17
C ASP A 228 10.20 1.04 -11.34
N VAL A 229 10.20 1.21 -10.02
CA VAL A 229 10.92 0.35 -9.09
C VAL A 229 10.05 0.08 -7.86
N PRO A 230 10.09 -1.14 -7.29
CA PRO A 230 9.40 -1.38 -6.05
C PRO A 230 10.01 -0.60 -4.89
N LEU A 231 9.17 -0.23 -3.93
CA LEU A 231 9.60 0.46 -2.71
C LEU A 231 9.30 -0.39 -1.48
N ASP A 232 10.23 -0.40 -0.54
CA ASP A 232 10.09 -1.04 0.77
C ASP A 232 10.33 -0.01 1.87
N LEU A 233 9.26 0.33 2.60
CA LEU A 233 9.27 1.34 3.66
C LEU A 233 9.26 0.66 5.03
N ARG A 234 10.27 0.95 5.84
CA ARG A 234 10.39 0.48 7.22
C ARG A 234 10.51 1.64 8.20
N ARG A 235 9.52 1.79 9.07
CA ARG A 235 9.52 2.78 10.17
C ARG A 235 10.26 2.23 11.39
N PHE A 236 11.00 3.10 12.10
CA PHE A 236 11.68 2.79 13.36
C PHE A 236 11.18 3.65 14.53
N ALA A 237 10.76 4.89 14.26
CA ALA A 237 10.23 5.79 15.27
C ALA A 237 9.13 6.67 14.66
N GLY A 238 8.44 7.40 15.54
CA GLY A 238 7.31 8.23 15.20
C GLY A 238 6.02 7.61 15.67
N ARG A 239 5.23 8.44 16.34
CA ARG A 239 3.88 8.17 16.77
C ARG A 239 3.02 7.98 15.53
N GLY A 240 2.78 9.04 14.77
CA GLY A 240 1.97 9.05 13.56
C GLY A 240 2.36 8.07 12.45
N ASN A 241 1.55 8.07 11.38
CA ASN A 241 1.70 7.14 10.27
C ASN A 241 2.78 7.58 9.29
N VAL A 242 3.52 6.61 8.74
CA VAL A 242 4.49 6.83 7.65
C VAL A 242 4.11 5.89 6.52
N ILE A 243 3.74 6.45 5.37
CA ILE A 243 3.23 5.69 4.22
C ILE A 243 3.88 6.13 2.92
N ILE A 244 3.93 5.22 1.93
CA ILE A 244 4.22 5.58 0.56
C ILE A 244 2.93 6.16 -0.04
N ALA A 245 2.90 7.47 -0.27
CA ALA A 245 1.77 8.14 -0.89
C ALA A 245 1.83 8.07 -2.42
N GLN A 246 3.04 8.06 -3.00
CA GLN A 246 3.23 7.89 -4.44
C GLN A 246 4.50 7.08 -4.74
N TYR A 247 4.40 6.21 -5.74
CA TYR A 247 5.53 5.50 -6.34
C TYR A 247 6.20 6.37 -7.42
N PRO A 248 7.49 6.16 -7.73
CA PRO A 248 8.14 6.83 -8.85
C PRO A 248 7.51 6.39 -10.17
N ARG A 249 6.93 7.34 -10.89
CA ARG A 249 6.25 7.12 -12.18
C ARG A 249 6.64 8.20 -13.18
N ALA A 250 6.56 7.90 -14.47
CA ALA A 250 6.82 8.89 -15.51
C ALA A 250 5.99 10.19 -15.33
N TRP A 251 4.72 10.06 -14.92
CA TRP A 251 3.81 11.22 -14.75
C TRP A 251 4.18 12.13 -13.56
N ASN A 252 4.93 11.63 -12.56
CA ASN A 252 5.43 12.44 -11.45
C ASN A 252 6.95 12.66 -11.51
N GLY A 253 7.53 12.53 -12.71
CA GLY A 253 8.96 12.72 -12.92
C GLY A 253 9.85 11.69 -12.21
N TRP A 254 9.34 10.47 -12.00
CA TRP A 254 10.03 9.40 -11.27
C TRP A 254 10.29 9.75 -9.80
N THR A 255 9.29 10.37 -9.15
CA THR A 255 9.38 10.81 -7.76
C THR A 255 8.63 9.85 -6.83
N ALA A 256 9.30 9.33 -5.80
CA ALA A 256 8.62 8.69 -4.69
C ALA A 256 8.16 9.76 -3.68
N VAL A 257 6.95 9.62 -3.15
CA VAL A 257 6.43 10.51 -2.10
C VAL A 257 6.10 9.69 -0.88
N ILE A 258 6.77 9.98 0.23
CA ILE A 258 6.45 9.47 1.55
C ILE A 258 5.63 10.53 2.28
N LYS A 259 4.51 10.12 2.90
CA LYS A 259 3.68 10.98 3.73
C LYS A 259 3.83 10.57 5.19
N ILE A 260 4.05 11.56 6.05
CA ILE A 260 3.92 11.44 7.50
C ILE A 260 2.62 12.13 7.93
N ASP A 261 1.81 11.45 8.74
CA ASP A 261 0.54 11.96 9.28
C ASP A 261 0.52 11.73 10.80
N ASP A 262 0.84 12.77 11.57
CA ASP A 262 0.71 12.84 13.02
C ASP A 262 -0.62 13.51 13.38
N SER A 263 -1.65 12.70 13.60
CA SER A 263 -2.96 13.24 13.99
C SER A 263 -2.99 13.76 15.42
N ARG A 264 -1.92 13.55 16.21
CA ARG A 264 -1.83 14.00 17.60
C ARG A 264 -1.16 15.37 17.62
N GLY A 265 -1.71 16.28 18.42
CA GLY A 265 -1.17 17.63 18.53
C GLY A 265 0.26 17.66 19.07
N GLY A 266 1.08 18.55 18.53
CA GLY A 266 2.46 18.76 18.93
C GLY A 266 3.45 17.88 18.16
N THR A 267 4.72 18.22 18.30
CA THR A 267 5.79 17.57 17.53
C THR A 267 6.15 16.18 18.05
N ASP A 268 6.54 15.29 17.15
CA ASP A 268 7.22 14.03 17.48
C ASP A 268 8.39 13.74 16.53
N ALA A 269 9.30 12.87 16.96
CA ALA A 269 10.47 12.44 16.20
C ALA A 269 10.16 11.20 15.35
N TYR A 270 10.36 11.33 14.04
CA TYR A 270 10.13 10.27 13.07
C TYR A 270 11.45 9.75 12.51
N ASP A 271 11.49 8.44 12.26
CA ASP A 271 12.64 7.75 11.70
C ASP A 271 12.18 6.57 10.83
N PHE A 272 12.66 6.51 9.59
CA PHE A 272 12.39 5.41 8.67
C PHE A 272 13.53 5.17 7.65
N ASP A 273 13.51 3.96 7.08
CA ASP A 273 14.24 3.58 5.89
C ASP A 273 13.26 3.37 4.72
N LEU A 274 13.65 3.83 3.53
CA LEU A 274 13.00 3.49 2.27
C LEU A 274 14.02 2.81 1.37
N ARG A 275 13.72 1.63 0.82
CA ARG A 275 14.62 0.86 -0.07
C ARG A 275 13.99 0.69 -1.44
N TRP A 276 14.83 0.61 -2.47
CA TRP A 276 14.46 0.35 -3.86
C TRP A 276 15.51 -0.50 -4.59
#